data_AF-A0A0V0TZY5-F1
#
_entry.id   AF-A0A0V0TZY5-F1
#
_cell.length_a   1.000
_cell.length_b   1.000
_cell.length_c   1.000
_cell.angle_alpha   90.00
_cell.angle_beta   90.00
_cell.angle_gamma   90.00
#
_symmetry.space_group_name_H-M   'P 1'
#
loop_
_entity.id
_entity.type
_entity.pdbx_description
1 polymer ?
#
loop_
_entity_poly.entity_id
_entity_poly.type
_entity_poly.pdbx_seq_one_letter_code
_entity_poly.pdbx_strand_id
1 'polypeptide(L)'
;LFVTNEGNQLFDCNSIACYLANPFHGSGGGDQFHDSEVLQWINMADSKILAPILSWVIPCLSAESYNNVYVNEAKAESLDAMGWLNEQLLSKTFLVGERISVVDIILACNVLPAYQHVFDERVRKLYANVTRWFLTIINQPFFKKAIGNVPLCDKPAVFDSKKYEEFVKKSLTVERIAPKDNKDGAKVQSKAKAKQAEAPKKEVEVDVEEKVAESDKKDPFAAFPKGKFDMDGFKRVYSNEDTETKAIPYFWSHFDPDNYSIWFCEYKYPKELEKVFMSCNLITGMFQRLDKLRKNAFASVCLFGEDNNSTISGIWIWRGHQLAFELSEDWQIDYESYSWSKLDPKDEKTKSLVNEYLKWEGKFDGKKFNQGKIFK
;
A
#
# COMPACT_ATOMS: atom_id res chain seq x y z
N LEU A 1 -1.65 31.88 -6.57
CA LEU A 1 -0.97 32.88 -7.42
C LEU A 1 -0.41 33.96 -6.51
N PHE A 2 0.91 34.13 -6.51
CA PHE A 2 1.61 35.21 -5.82
C PHE A 2 1.94 36.30 -6.84
N VAL A 3 1.74 37.57 -6.47
CA VAL A 3 1.97 38.72 -7.33
C VAL A 3 2.88 39.69 -6.59
N THR A 4 4.00 40.06 -7.19
CA THR A 4 4.91 41.05 -6.62
C THR A 4 4.32 42.46 -6.76
N ASN A 5 4.91 43.43 -6.05
CA ASN A 5 4.54 44.85 -6.20
C ASN A 5 4.77 45.38 -7.63
N GLU A 6 5.62 44.71 -8.41
CA GLU A 6 5.95 45.05 -9.80
C GLU A 6 4.99 44.38 -10.81
N GLY A 7 4.03 43.58 -10.33
CA GLY A 7 3.08 42.85 -11.17
C GLY A 7 3.60 41.52 -11.71
N ASN A 8 4.81 41.08 -11.31
CA ASN A 8 5.34 39.77 -11.69
C ASN A 8 4.58 38.65 -10.96
N GLN A 9 4.35 37.52 -11.64
CA GLN A 9 3.50 36.44 -11.14
C GLN A 9 4.27 35.12 -10.96
N LEU A 10 4.05 34.47 -9.82
CA LEU A 10 4.53 33.12 -9.53
C LEU A 10 3.35 32.24 -9.08
N PHE A 11 3.31 30.99 -9.54
CA PHE A 11 2.19 30.08 -9.27
C PHE A 11 2.58 28.75 -8.60
N ASP A 12 3.87 28.49 -8.46
CA ASP A 12 4.43 27.30 -7.80
C ASP A 12 4.91 27.65 -6.38
N CYS A 13 4.61 26.81 -5.40
CA CYS A 13 4.90 27.08 -3.99
C CYS A 13 6.41 27.17 -3.71
N ASN A 14 7.21 26.31 -4.31
CA ASN A 14 8.67 26.32 -4.13
C ASN A 14 9.30 27.53 -4.79
N SER A 15 8.82 27.91 -5.98
CA SER A 15 9.26 29.12 -6.68
C SER A 15 8.97 30.38 -5.86
N ILE A 16 7.79 30.47 -5.24
CA ILE A 16 7.43 31.57 -4.34
C ILE A 16 8.31 31.56 -3.09
N ALA A 17 8.52 30.39 -2.47
CA ALA A 17 9.35 30.25 -1.28
C ALA A 17 10.80 30.66 -1.56
N CYS A 18 11.37 30.20 -2.67
CA CYS A 18 12.71 30.60 -3.10
C CYS A 18 12.79 32.08 -3.45
N TYR A 19 11.78 32.66 -4.10
CA TYR A 19 11.78 34.10 -4.39
C TYR A 19 11.78 34.95 -3.11
N LEU A 20 10.98 34.57 -2.11
CA LEU A 20 10.88 35.30 -0.84
C LEU A 20 12.09 35.08 0.08
N ALA A 21 12.69 33.90 0.05
CA ALA A 21 13.84 33.55 0.88
C ALA A 21 15.19 33.92 0.24
N ASN A 22 15.22 34.10 -1.08
CA ASN A 22 16.42 34.31 -1.89
C ASN A 22 17.58 33.35 -1.53
N PRO A 23 17.39 32.02 -1.64
CA PRO A 23 18.37 31.05 -1.20
C PRO A 23 19.55 30.89 -2.18
N PHE A 24 19.43 31.44 -3.39
CA PHE A 24 20.41 31.27 -4.46
C PHE A 24 21.37 32.46 -4.50
N HIS A 25 22.66 32.17 -4.59
CA HIS A 25 23.71 33.18 -4.63
C HIS A 25 23.95 33.72 -6.05
N GLY A 26 23.46 33.03 -7.08
CA GLY A 26 23.38 33.51 -8.46
C GLY A 26 24.68 33.36 -9.27
N SER A 27 24.64 33.75 -10.54
CA SER A 27 25.70 33.52 -11.54
C SER A 27 26.96 34.39 -11.39
N GLY A 28 27.00 35.29 -10.39
CA GLY A 28 28.08 36.25 -10.16
C GLY A 28 29.32 35.69 -9.43
N GLY A 29 29.49 34.38 -9.34
CA GLY A 29 30.56 33.73 -8.58
C GLY A 29 30.18 33.29 -7.17
N GLY A 30 28.87 33.18 -6.88
CA GLY A 30 28.36 32.56 -5.65
C GLY A 30 28.65 31.06 -5.58
N ASP A 31 28.44 30.46 -4.41
CA ASP A 31 28.64 29.04 -4.16
C ASP A 31 27.64 28.20 -4.99
N GLN A 32 28.03 27.86 -6.23
CA GLN A 32 27.20 27.08 -7.15
C GLN A 32 26.85 25.70 -6.60
N PHE A 33 27.69 25.15 -5.73
CA PHE A 33 27.42 23.88 -5.08
C PHE A 33 26.27 24.02 -4.09
N HIS A 34 26.28 25.07 -3.27
CA HIS A 34 25.15 25.40 -2.38
C HIS A 34 23.84 25.55 -3.16
N ASP A 35 23.84 26.34 -4.23
CA ASP A 35 22.64 26.56 -5.05
C ASP A 35 22.11 25.24 -5.65
N SER A 36 23.02 24.34 -6.02
CA SER A 36 22.67 22.99 -6.52
C SER A 36 22.13 22.08 -5.41
N GLU A 37 22.69 22.14 -4.20
CA GLU A 37 22.18 21.40 -3.04
C GLU A 37 20.76 21.85 -2.68
N VAL A 38 20.48 23.15 -2.74
CA VAL A 38 19.13 23.69 -2.51
C VAL A 38 18.14 23.08 -3.51
N LEU A 39 18.45 23.08 -4.81
CA LEU A 39 17.59 22.50 -5.84
C LEU A 39 17.43 20.98 -5.66
N GLN A 40 18.51 20.28 -5.34
CA GLN A 40 18.50 18.83 -5.10
C GLN A 40 17.50 18.47 -3.99
N TRP A 41 17.57 19.17 -2.86
CA TRP A 41 16.69 18.88 -1.74
C TRP A 41 15.24 19.26 -1.99
N ILE A 42 14.95 20.37 -2.68
CA ILE A 42 13.57 20.72 -3.06
C ILE A 42 12.97 19.61 -3.93
N ASN A 43 13.69 19.15 -4.94
CA ASN A 43 13.20 18.09 -5.83
C ASN A 43 13.03 16.75 -5.08
N MET A 44 13.96 16.41 -4.19
CA MET A 44 13.85 15.24 -3.32
C MET A 44 12.62 15.32 -2.40
N ALA A 45 12.41 16.49 -1.78
CA ALA A 45 11.30 16.74 -0.86
C ALA A 45 9.93 16.52 -1.53
N ASP A 46 9.77 16.93 -2.78
CA ASP A 46 8.50 16.80 -3.48
C ASP A 46 8.29 15.41 -4.08
N SER A 47 9.30 14.91 -4.80
CA SER A 47 9.15 13.71 -5.63
C SER A 47 9.28 12.41 -4.84
N LYS A 48 10.06 12.39 -3.75
CA LYS A 48 10.36 11.18 -2.98
C LYS A 48 9.80 11.16 -1.57
N ILE A 49 9.41 12.33 -1.04
CA ILE A 49 8.93 12.43 0.34
C ILE A 49 7.46 12.86 0.38
N LEU A 50 7.11 14.01 -0.20
CA LEU A 50 5.75 14.55 -0.12
C LEU A 50 4.73 13.63 -0.80
N ALA A 51 5.01 13.21 -2.03
CA ALA A 51 4.09 12.38 -2.81
C ALA A 51 3.67 11.10 -2.07
N PRO A 52 4.59 10.20 -1.63
CA PRO A 52 4.17 9.00 -0.90
C PRO A 52 3.53 9.32 0.47
N ILE A 53 3.96 10.38 1.16
CA ILE A 53 3.32 10.78 2.42
C ILE A 53 1.86 11.16 2.21
N LEU A 54 1.54 11.98 1.21
CA LEU A 54 0.15 12.38 0.95
C LEU A 54 -0.70 11.19 0.51
N SER A 55 -0.16 10.32 -0.33
CA SER A 55 -0.79 9.08 -0.79
C SER A 55 -1.13 8.12 0.35
N TRP A 56 -0.39 8.17 1.46
CA TRP A 56 -0.72 7.44 2.68
C TRP A 56 -1.69 8.22 3.57
N VAL A 57 -1.41 9.49 3.85
CA VAL A 57 -2.14 10.28 4.86
C VAL A 57 -3.55 10.65 4.42
N ILE A 58 -3.76 11.10 3.18
CA ILE A 58 -5.06 11.60 2.72
C ILE A 58 -6.16 10.53 2.82
N PRO A 59 -5.93 9.27 2.38
CA PRO A 59 -6.89 8.20 2.59
C PRO A 59 -7.09 7.88 4.07
N CYS A 60 -6.04 7.89 4.91
CA CYS A 60 -6.19 7.69 6.36
C CYS A 60 -7.05 8.76 7.04
N LEU A 61 -7.13 9.96 6.47
CA LEU A 61 -8.01 11.03 6.94
C LEU A 61 -9.44 10.94 6.38
N SER A 62 -9.74 9.93 5.57
CA SER A 62 -11.05 9.76 4.91
C SER A 62 -11.42 10.91 3.97
N ALA A 63 -10.40 11.59 3.42
CA ALA A 63 -10.57 12.66 2.43
C ALA A 63 -10.49 12.16 0.97
N GLU A 64 -10.06 10.91 0.79
CA GLU A 64 -10.01 10.20 -0.48
C GLU A 64 -10.46 8.75 -0.26
N SER A 65 -10.84 8.06 -1.34
CA SER A 65 -11.12 6.64 -1.28
C SER A 65 -9.89 5.87 -0.79
N TYR A 66 -10.15 4.84 0.02
CA TYR A 66 -9.09 4.06 0.62
C TYR A 66 -8.80 2.81 -0.21
N ASN A 67 -7.61 2.76 -0.82
CA ASN A 67 -7.09 1.56 -1.46
C ASN A 67 -5.95 1.02 -0.59
N ASN A 68 -6.17 -0.12 0.05
CA ASN A 68 -5.20 -0.68 0.99
C ASN A 68 -3.84 -1.01 0.36
N VAL A 69 -3.82 -1.47 -0.90
CA VAL A 69 -2.56 -1.77 -1.62
C VAL A 69 -1.76 -0.49 -1.83
N TYR A 70 -2.39 0.51 -2.43
CA TYR A 70 -1.76 1.80 -2.70
C TYR A 70 -1.30 2.51 -1.44
N VAL A 71 -2.13 2.50 -0.39
CA VAL A 71 -1.79 3.13 0.89
C VAL A 71 -0.64 2.39 1.58
N ASN A 72 -0.59 1.05 1.51
CA ASN A 72 0.51 0.29 2.09
C ASN A 72 1.82 0.44 1.30
N GLU A 73 1.77 0.53 -0.02
CA GLU A 73 2.92 0.86 -0.87
C GLU A 73 3.43 2.25 -0.53
N ALA A 74 2.56 3.26 -0.54
CA ALA A 74 2.88 4.64 -0.18
C ALA A 74 3.44 4.75 1.25
N LYS A 75 2.92 3.95 2.18
CA LYS A 75 3.44 3.83 3.54
C LYS A 75 4.86 3.24 3.56
N ALA A 76 5.10 2.14 2.85
CA ALA A 76 6.43 1.53 2.77
C ALA A 76 7.43 2.51 2.16
N GLU A 77 7.09 3.14 1.03
CA GLU A 77 7.92 4.16 0.38
C GLU A 77 8.21 5.35 1.31
N SER A 78 7.20 5.81 2.06
CA SER A 78 7.38 6.89 3.04
C SER A 78 8.35 6.50 4.15
N LEU A 79 8.23 5.28 4.68
CA LEU A 79 9.10 4.78 5.76
C LEU A 79 10.53 4.55 5.27
N ASP A 80 10.70 4.05 4.05
CA ASP A 80 12.03 3.90 3.43
C ASP A 80 12.68 5.26 3.19
N ALA A 81 11.92 6.24 2.68
CA ALA A 81 12.40 7.61 2.51
C ALA A 81 12.80 8.26 3.85
N MET A 82 12.06 7.99 4.93
CA MET A 82 12.43 8.44 6.28
C MET A 82 13.68 7.73 6.80
N GLY A 83 13.86 6.45 6.49
CA GLY A 83 15.08 5.71 6.82
C GLY A 83 16.32 6.36 6.20
N TRP A 84 16.26 6.59 4.89
CA TRP A 84 17.33 7.30 4.17
C TRP A 84 17.57 8.71 4.71
N LEU A 85 16.50 9.50 4.92
CA LEU A 85 16.62 10.86 5.46
C LEU A 85 17.22 10.87 6.88
N ASN A 86 16.90 9.86 7.69
CA ASN A 86 17.44 9.71 9.04
C ASN A 86 18.96 9.48 9.02
N GLU A 87 19.48 8.77 8.02
CA GLU A 87 20.92 8.60 7.80
C GLU A 87 21.56 9.92 7.35
N GLN A 88 20.94 10.65 6.41
CA GLN A 88 21.45 11.95 5.95
C GLN A 88 21.55 12.99 7.08
N LEU A 89 20.60 12.96 8.02
CA LEU A 89 20.53 13.88 9.17
C LEU A 89 21.36 13.42 10.38
N LEU A 90 22.10 12.32 10.28
CA LEU A 90 22.94 11.81 11.36
C LEU A 90 24.06 12.80 11.73
N SER A 91 24.74 13.35 10.72
CA SER A 91 25.86 14.30 10.89
C SER A 91 25.48 15.75 10.58
N LYS A 92 24.20 16.02 10.26
CA LYS A 92 23.73 17.33 9.81
C LYS A 92 22.70 17.93 10.76
N THR A 93 22.89 19.19 11.14
CA THR A 93 21.88 19.94 11.91
C THR A 93 20.73 20.40 11.01
N PHE A 94 21.06 20.88 9.81
CA PHE A 94 20.16 21.38 8.76
C PHE A 94 20.51 20.75 7.41
N LEU A 95 19.59 20.81 6.44
CA LEU A 95 19.76 20.10 5.16
C LEU A 95 20.87 20.68 4.29
N VAL A 96 21.00 22.01 4.28
CA VAL A 96 21.98 22.75 3.49
C VAL A 96 22.73 23.73 4.39
N GLY A 97 24.04 23.53 4.54
CA GLY A 97 24.89 24.31 5.43
C GLY A 97 24.57 24.12 6.92
N GLU A 98 25.04 25.06 7.74
CA GLU A 98 24.98 24.98 9.21
C GLU A 98 23.90 25.87 9.84
N ARG A 99 22.95 26.37 9.03
CA ARG A 99 21.84 27.22 9.47
C ARG A 99 20.55 26.79 8.78
N ILE A 100 19.40 27.18 9.36
CA ILE A 100 18.10 26.96 8.75
C ILE A 100 18.06 27.62 7.37
N SER A 101 17.77 26.80 6.36
CA SER A 101 17.57 27.21 4.98
C SER A 101 16.09 27.13 4.60
N VAL A 102 15.72 27.68 3.44
CA VAL A 102 14.36 27.55 2.89
C VAL A 102 13.97 26.08 2.68
N VAL A 103 14.95 25.24 2.39
CA VAL A 103 14.75 23.81 2.16
C VAL A 103 14.30 23.12 3.44
N ASP A 104 14.85 23.50 4.59
CA ASP A 104 14.42 22.95 5.87
C ASP A 104 12.94 23.25 6.12
N ILE A 105 12.50 24.46 5.75
CA ILE A 105 11.11 24.90 5.90
C ILE A 105 10.21 24.12 4.94
N ILE A 106 10.59 23.99 3.66
CA ILE A 106 9.84 23.25 2.65
C ILE A 106 9.68 21.79 3.07
N LEU A 107 10.78 21.11 3.41
CA LEU A 107 10.72 19.70 3.79
C LEU A 107 9.94 19.50 5.10
N ALA A 108 10.07 20.41 6.08
CA ALA A 108 9.29 20.34 7.31
C ALA A 108 7.79 20.46 7.03
N CYS A 109 7.38 21.36 6.13
CA CYS A 109 6.01 21.44 5.66
C CYS A 109 5.56 20.16 4.93
N ASN A 110 6.44 19.54 4.16
CA ASN A 110 6.12 18.33 3.40
C ASN A 110 5.91 17.10 4.30
N VAL A 111 6.69 16.96 5.38
CA VAL A 111 6.52 15.85 6.35
C VAL A 111 5.49 16.15 7.45
N LEU A 112 5.04 17.39 7.57
CA LEU A 112 4.09 17.82 8.60
C LEU A 112 2.82 16.93 8.68
N PRO A 113 2.14 16.57 7.57
CA PRO A 113 0.97 15.70 7.63
C PRO A 113 1.29 14.33 8.24
N ALA A 114 2.49 13.79 7.98
CA ALA A 114 2.90 12.52 8.56
C ALA A 114 3.02 12.61 10.08
N TYR A 115 3.69 13.66 10.59
CA TYR A 115 3.85 13.89 12.03
C TYR A 115 2.53 14.17 12.75
N GLN A 116 1.55 14.77 12.08
CA GLN A 116 0.24 15.04 12.68
C GLN A 116 -0.69 13.83 12.69
N HIS A 117 -0.55 12.90 11.73
CA HIS A 117 -1.59 11.91 11.48
C HIS A 117 -1.16 10.46 11.46
N VAL A 118 0.09 10.11 11.15
CA VAL A 118 0.48 8.69 10.99
C VAL A 118 1.79 8.30 11.69
N PHE A 119 2.65 9.25 12.04
CA PHE A 119 3.88 9.01 12.80
C PHE A 119 3.60 9.06 14.29
N ASP A 120 3.13 7.92 14.81
CA ASP A 120 3.04 7.68 16.25
C ASP A 120 4.42 7.70 16.94
N GLU A 121 4.40 7.58 18.27
CA GLU A 121 5.63 7.61 19.07
C GLU A 121 6.65 6.54 18.64
N ARG A 122 6.19 5.37 18.19
CA ARG A 122 7.08 4.27 17.76
C ARG A 122 7.84 4.67 16.50
N VAL A 123 7.14 5.19 15.49
CA VAL A 123 7.76 5.63 14.23
C VAL A 123 8.69 6.82 14.48
N ARG A 124 8.29 7.78 15.31
CA ARG A 124 9.15 8.93 15.66
C ARG A 124 10.45 8.50 16.36
N LYS A 125 10.40 7.49 17.22
CA LYS A 125 11.60 6.93 17.86
C LYS A 125 12.50 6.18 16.88
N LEU A 126 11.91 5.51 15.89
CA LEU A 126 12.67 4.81 14.84
C LEU A 126 13.50 5.78 13.99
N TYR A 127 12.94 6.94 13.65
CA TYR A 127 13.61 7.99 12.88
C TYR A 127 13.97 9.19 13.75
N ALA A 128 14.81 8.94 14.75
CA ALA A 128 15.16 9.91 15.79
C ALA A 128 15.83 11.19 15.24
N ASN A 129 16.70 11.08 14.23
CA ASN A 129 17.40 12.25 13.65
C ASN A 129 16.43 13.13 12.86
N VAL A 130 15.52 12.51 12.10
CA VAL A 130 14.45 13.23 11.40
C VAL A 130 13.52 13.91 12.40
N THR A 131 13.13 13.21 13.46
CA THR A 131 12.27 13.76 14.51
C THR A 131 12.94 14.93 15.22
N ARG A 132 14.22 14.81 15.58
CA ARG A 132 15.02 15.92 16.15
C ARG A 132 15.01 17.13 15.23
N TRP A 133 15.34 16.93 13.96
CA TRP A 133 15.39 18.01 12.97
C TRP A 133 14.02 18.66 12.80
N PHE A 134 12.95 17.87 12.59
CA PHE A 134 11.59 18.37 12.41
C PHE A 134 11.13 19.21 13.61
N LEU A 135 11.33 18.70 14.84
CA LEU A 135 11.01 19.43 16.06
C LEU A 135 11.82 20.73 16.18
N THR A 136 13.07 20.76 15.71
CA THR A 136 13.90 21.97 15.69
C THR A 136 13.31 23.04 14.76
N ILE A 137 12.79 22.65 13.60
CA ILE A 137 12.21 23.58 12.61
C ILE A 137 10.84 24.09 13.05
N ILE A 138 9.91 23.21 13.43
CA ILE A 138 8.54 23.64 13.77
C ILE A 138 8.49 24.49 15.05
N ASN A 139 9.51 24.37 15.91
CA ASN A 139 9.57 25.15 17.13
C ASN A 139 10.14 26.57 16.94
N GLN A 140 10.57 26.92 15.72
CA GLN A 140 11.05 28.27 15.45
C GLN A 140 9.92 29.31 15.58
N PRO A 141 10.22 30.53 16.07
CA PRO A 141 9.19 31.55 16.27
C PRO A 141 8.39 31.89 15.01
N PHE A 142 9.06 31.96 13.85
CA PHE A 142 8.39 32.25 12.58
C PHE A 142 7.46 31.11 12.15
N PHE A 143 7.85 29.84 12.41
CA PHE A 143 7.04 28.69 12.05
C PHE A 143 5.80 28.59 12.93
N LYS A 144 5.96 28.75 14.25
CA LYS A 144 4.83 28.82 15.20
C LYS A 144 3.88 29.98 14.90
N LYS A 145 4.40 31.13 14.48
CA LYS A 145 3.59 32.28 14.08
C LYS A 145 2.73 31.98 12.85
N ALA A 146 3.26 31.21 11.90
CA ALA A 146 2.58 30.90 10.64
C ALA A 146 1.58 29.74 10.76
N ILE A 147 2.00 28.63 11.38
CA ILE A 147 1.25 27.36 11.42
C ILE A 147 0.54 27.14 12.76
N GLY A 148 1.00 27.80 13.83
CA GLY A 148 0.51 27.56 15.19
C GLY A 148 1.22 26.39 15.88
N ASN A 149 0.56 25.85 16.90
CA ASN A 149 1.06 24.68 17.60
C ASN A 149 0.78 23.41 16.79
N VAL A 150 1.78 22.57 16.61
CA VAL A 150 1.66 21.33 15.83
C VAL A 150 1.44 20.16 16.79
N PRO A 151 0.21 19.62 16.91
CA PRO A 151 -0.02 18.40 17.68
C PRO A 151 0.64 17.22 16.97
N LEU A 152 1.42 16.45 17.72
CA LEU A 152 2.05 15.24 17.20
C LEU A 152 1.08 14.06 17.29
N CYS A 153 1.15 13.15 16.33
CA CYS A 153 0.29 11.97 16.24
C CYS A 153 0.50 11.06 17.47
N ASP A 154 -0.56 10.84 18.24
CA ASP A 154 -0.55 9.85 19.33
C ASP A 154 -0.98 8.47 18.84
N LYS A 155 -1.99 8.43 17.97
CA LYS A 155 -2.51 7.23 17.32
C LYS A 155 -2.65 7.46 15.82
N PRO A 156 -2.14 6.56 14.97
CA PRO A 156 -2.24 6.72 13.53
C PRO A 156 -3.70 6.82 13.09
N ALA A 157 -3.98 7.77 12.18
CA ALA A 157 -5.27 7.92 11.56
C ALA A 157 -5.62 6.67 10.74
N VAL A 158 -6.88 6.27 10.82
CA VAL A 158 -7.43 5.11 10.12
C VAL A 158 -8.64 5.59 9.33
N PHE A 159 -8.75 5.10 8.10
CA PHE A 159 -9.88 5.40 7.22
C PHE A 159 -11.21 5.04 7.87
N ASP A 160 -12.17 5.92 7.71
CA ASP A 160 -13.55 5.79 8.17
C ASP A 160 -14.49 6.04 7.00
N SER A 161 -15.15 4.97 6.55
CA SER A 161 -16.07 5.00 5.42
C SER A 161 -17.23 6.00 5.62
N LYS A 162 -17.72 6.19 6.85
CA LYS A 162 -18.80 7.15 7.13
C LYS A 162 -18.31 8.58 7.00
N LYS A 163 -17.11 8.88 7.51
CA LYS A 163 -16.49 10.20 7.35
C LYS A 163 -16.20 10.51 5.89
N TYR A 164 -15.78 9.51 5.11
CA TYR A 164 -15.59 9.67 3.68
C TYR A 164 -16.90 9.99 2.95
N GLU A 165 -17.99 9.26 3.24
CA GLU A 165 -19.30 9.57 2.66
C GLU A 165 -19.78 10.98 3.04
N GLU A 166 -19.59 11.41 4.28
CA GLU A 166 -19.89 12.77 4.71
C GLU A 166 -19.03 13.82 4.01
N PHE A 167 -17.74 13.55 3.84
CA PHE A 167 -16.81 14.42 3.13
C PHE A 167 -17.24 14.58 1.67
N VAL A 168 -17.57 13.49 0.97
CA VAL A 168 -18.08 13.53 -0.41
C VAL A 168 -19.39 14.33 -0.49
N LYS A 169 -20.35 14.08 0.42
CA LYS A 169 -21.62 14.83 0.47
C LYS A 169 -21.38 16.33 0.70
N LYS A 170 -20.49 16.71 1.62
CA LYS A 170 -20.16 18.11 1.92
C LYS A 170 -19.39 18.77 0.77
N SER A 171 -18.44 18.08 0.16
CA SER A 171 -17.60 18.58 -0.95
C SER A 171 -18.43 18.87 -2.21
N LEU A 172 -19.48 18.09 -2.44
CA LEU A 172 -20.47 18.33 -3.51
C LEU A 172 -21.41 19.50 -3.20
N THR A 173 -21.49 19.96 -1.95
CA THR A 173 -22.29 21.12 -1.50
C THR A 173 -21.49 22.40 -1.30
N VAL A 174 -20.16 22.38 -1.50
CA VAL A 174 -19.37 23.62 -1.45
C VAL A 174 -19.69 24.45 -2.70
N GLU A 175 -20.69 25.33 -2.58
CA GLU A 175 -20.74 26.54 -3.39
C GLU A 175 -19.38 27.21 -3.25
N ARG A 176 -18.62 27.21 -4.36
CA ARG A 176 -17.39 28.00 -4.49
C ARG A 176 -17.67 29.38 -3.92
N ILE A 177 -16.97 29.76 -2.85
CA ILE A 177 -16.81 31.17 -2.48
C ILE A 177 -15.96 31.79 -3.60
N ALA A 178 -16.64 32.13 -4.70
CA ALA A 178 -16.13 33.07 -5.67
C ALA A 178 -16.28 34.46 -5.04
N PRO A 179 -15.24 35.31 -5.07
CA PRO A 179 -15.41 36.73 -4.78
C PRO A 179 -16.50 37.27 -5.71
N LYS A 180 -17.57 37.86 -5.13
CA LYS A 180 -18.51 38.68 -5.87
C LYS A 180 -17.73 39.89 -6.38
N ASP A 181 -17.39 39.86 -7.67
CA ASP A 181 -17.52 40.99 -8.61
C ASP A 181 -16.64 40.76 -9.84
N ASN A 182 -17.19 40.11 -10.86
CA ASN A 182 -17.38 40.75 -12.16
C ASN A 182 -18.06 39.80 -13.14
N LYS A 183 -19.10 40.32 -13.79
CA LYS A 183 -19.74 39.73 -14.95
C LYS A 183 -18.72 39.71 -16.07
N ASP A 184 -18.36 38.53 -16.57
CA ASP A 184 -18.45 38.19 -17.99
C ASP A 184 -18.10 36.72 -18.20
N GLY A 185 -18.97 36.04 -18.96
CA GLY A 185 -18.98 34.60 -19.09
C GLY A 185 -17.89 34.08 -20.02
N ALA A 186 -17.20 33.03 -19.58
CA ALA A 186 -16.61 32.04 -20.46
C ALA A 186 -16.57 30.68 -19.75
N LYS A 187 -17.35 29.72 -20.26
CA LYS A 187 -17.24 28.30 -19.92
C LYS A 187 -15.84 27.83 -20.29
N VAL A 188 -15.07 27.33 -19.32
CA VAL A 188 -13.90 26.48 -19.61
C VAL A 188 -14.11 25.15 -18.91
N GLN A 189 -14.51 24.16 -19.71
CA GLN A 189 -14.33 22.74 -19.41
C GLN A 189 -12.81 22.45 -19.45
N SER A 190 -12.24 22.00 -18.35
CA SER A 190 -10.89 21.42 -18.35
C SER A 190 -10.98 19.89 -18.31
N LYS A 191 -10.93 19.29 -19.50
CA LYS A 191 -10.34 17.96 -19.69
C LYS A 191 -8.84 18.09 -19.46
N ALA A 192 -8.26 17.28 -18.58
CA ALA A 192 -6.83 16.97 -18.60
C ALA A 192 -6.65 15.46 -18.43
N LYS A 193 -6.41 14.80 -19.56
CA LYS A 193 -5.82 13.46 -19.69
C LYS A 193 -4.31 13.59 -19.44
N ALA A 194 -3.74 12.69 -18.64
CA ALA A 194 -2.32 12.31 -18.69
C ALA A 194 -2.29 10.77 -18.66
N LYS A 195 -2.40 10.09 -19.81
CA LYS A 195 -1.31 9.52 -20.62
C LYS A 195 -0.24 8.78 -19.79
N GLN A 196 -0.42 7.46 -19.75
CA GLN A 196 0.61 6.44 -19.52
C GLN A 196 1.78 6.62 -20.48
N ALA A 197 3.00 6.41 -19.97
CA ALA A 197 4.19 6.15 -20.76
C ALA A 197 4.67 4.72 -20.46
N GLU A 198 4.99 3.99 -21.53
CA GLU A 198 5.43 2.59 -21.54
C GLU A 198 6.96 2.45 -21.42
N ALA A 199 7.35 1.34 -20.79
CA ALA A 199 8.52 0.47 -21.03
C ALA A 199 9.93 0.96 -20.59
N PRO A 200 10.90 0.06 -20.28
CA PRO A 200 10.97 -1.36 -20.64
C PRO A 200 11.35 -2.38 -19.53
N LYS A 201 10.99 -3.64 -19.80
CA LYS A 201 11.51 -4.87 -19.18
C LYS A 201 13.04 -4.94 -19.28
N LYS A 202 13.72 -5.23 -18.17
CA LYS A 202 14.99 -5.94 -18.16
C LYS A 202 14.88 -7.12 -17.19
N GLU A 203 15.10 -8.30 -17.75
CA GLU A 203 15.39 -9.52 -17.02
C GLU A 203 16.69 -9.32 -16.23
N VAL A 204 16.65 -9.64 -14.94
CA VAL A 204 17.84 -9.97 -14.16
C VAL A 204 17.51 -11.28 -13.48
N GLU A 205 18.17 -12.34 -13.93
CA GLU A 205 18.33 -13.58 -13.18
C GLU A 205 18.92 -13.25 -11.80
N VAL A 206 18.27 -13.70 -10.73
CA VAL A 206 18.90 -13.78 -9.42
C VAL A 206 18.76 -15.22 -8.95
N ASP A 207 19.90 -15.89 -9.04
CA ASP A 207 20.26 -17.09 -8.33
C ASP A 207 19.97 -16.91 -6.82
N VAL A 208 19.14 -17.76 -6.24
CA VAL A 208 18.78 -17.70 -4.82
C VAL A 208 19.54 -18.79 -4.08
N GLU A 209 20.78 -18.46 -3.69
CA GLU A 209 21.39 -19.01 -2.49
C GLU A 209 21.83 -17.84 -1.60
N GLU A 210 21.00 -17.47 -0.62
CA GLU A 210 21.54 -17.21 0.72
C GLU A 210 20.47 -17.33 1.80
N LYS A 211 20.83 -18.13 2.80
CA LYS A 211 20.08 -18.41 4.02
C LYS A 211 19.85 -17.13 4.81
N VAL A 212 18.58 -16.76 5.02
CA VAL A 212 18.24 -15.83 6.09
C VAL A 212 17.90 -16.64 7.33
N ALA A 213 18.72 -16.44 8.37
CA ALA A 213 18.57 -17.02 9.68
C ALA A 213 17.19 -16.73 10.28
N GLU A 214 16.59 -17.78 10.83
CA GLU A 214 15.37 -17.73 11.64
C GLU A 214 15.53 -16.72 12.78
N SER A 215 14.57 -15.81 12.90
CA SER A 215 14.28 -15.14 14.16
C SER A 215 12.97 -15.70 14.70
N ASP A 216 13.06 -16.29 15.88
CA ASP A 216 12.00 -16.97 16.62
C ASP A 216 10.75 -16.09 16.79
N LYS A 217 9.71 -16.39 16.01
CA LYS A 217 8.32 -16.24 16.46
C LYS A 217 7.68 -17.62 16.36
N LYS A 218 7.16 -18.13 17.49
CA LYS A 218 6.51 -19.44 17.62
C LYS A 218 5.64 -19.75 16.41
N ASP A 219 5.91 -20.87 15.72
CA ASP A 219 5.08 -21.37 14.62
C ASP A 219 3.63 -21.52 15.12
N PRO A 220 2.67 -20.75 14.57
CA PRO A 220 1.27 -20.82 14.99
C PRO A 220 0.63 -22.20 14.77
N PHE A 221 1.26 -23.05 13.92
CA PHE A 221 0.83 -24.42 13.68
C PHE A 221 1.50 -25.47 14.59
N ALA A 222 2.41 -25.07 15.47
CA ALA A 222 3.12 -25.99 16.37
C ALA A 222 2.20 -26.72 17.36
N ALA A 223 1.03 -26.14 17.67
CA ALA A 223 0.05 -26.73 18.57
C ALA A 223 -0.82 -27.84 17.93
N PHE A 224 -0.82 -27.95 16.59
CA PHE A 224 -1.63 -28.95 15.89
C PHE A 224 -0.88 -30.28 15.73
N PRO A 225 -1.54 -31.43 15.62
CA PRO A 225 -0.87 -32.71 15.38
C PRO A 225 -0.19 -32.71 14.00
N LYS A 226 1.01 -33.31 13.90
CA LYS A 226 1.73 -33.45 12.62
C LYS A 226 0.96 -34.48 11.79
N GLY A 227 0.06 -34.01 10.93
CA GLY A 227 -0.79 -34.87 10.11
C GLY A 227 0.02 -35.71 9.11
N LYS A 228 -0.64 -36.66 8.46
CA LYS A 228 -0.01 -37.59 7.49
C LYS A 228 0.13 -37.02 6.07
N PHE A 229 -0.48 -35.86 5.81
CA PHE A 229 -0.45 -35.23 4.49
C PHE A 229 0.84 -34.41 4.29
N ASP A 230 1.63 -34.79 3.28
CA ASP A 230 2.80 -34.03 2.85
C ASP A 230 2.39 -32.89 1.91
N MET A 231 2.25 -31.69 2.49
CA MET A 231 1.86 -30.48 1.76
C MET A 231 2.91 -30.06 0.72
N ASP A 232 4.20 -30.20 1.02
CA ASP A 232 5.28 -29.83 0.10
C ASP A 232 5.38 -30.84 -1.06
N GLY A 233 5.20 -32.13 -0.76
CA GLY A 233 5.06 -33.19 -1.75
C GLY A 233 3.89 -32.93 -2.71
N PHE A 234 2.71 -32.60 -2.18
CA PHE A 234 1.55 -32.24 -3.00
C PHE A 234 1.81 -31.02 -3.88
N LYS A 235 2.39 -29.93 -3.35
CA LYS A 235 2.73 -28.73 -4.12
C LYS A 235 3.69 -29.02 -5.27
N ARG A 236 4.63 -29.93 -5.06
CA ARG A 236 5.59 -30.37 -6.08
C ARG A 236 4.90 -31.14 -7.20
N VAL A 237 4.06 -32.11 -6.85
CA VAL A 237 3.27 -32.88 -7.83
C VAL A 237 2.33 -31.95 -8.60
N TYR A 238 1.64 -31.04 -7.91
CA TYR A 238 0.72 -30.09 -8.54
C TYR A 238 1.42 -29.10 -9.49
N SER A 239 2.69 -28.76 -9.25
CA SER A 239 3.44 -27.83 -10.11
C SER A 239 4.12 -28.48 -11.30
N ASN A 240 4.50 -29.76 -11.17
CA ASN A 240 5.38 -30.43 -12.12
C ASN A 240 4.68 -31.52 -12.93
N GLU A 241 3.52 -31.99 -12.49
CA GLU A 241 2.78 -33.07 -13.10
C GLU A 241 1.38 -32.62 -13.54
N ASP A 242 0.73 -33.45 -14.36
CA ASP A 242 -0.61 -33.17 -14.88
C ASP A 242 -1.65 -33.11 -13.74
N THR A 243 -2.36 -32.00 -13.67
CA THR A 243 -3.30 -31.70 -12.58
C THR A 243 -4.46 -32.70 -12.51
N GLU A 244 -4.96 -33.12 -13.67
CA GLU A 244 -6.13 -33.98 -13.78
C GLU A 244 -5.83 -35.44 -13.49
N THR A 245 -4.77 -35.98 -14.09
CA THR A 245 -4.45 -37.40 -14.05
C THR A 245 -3.56 -37.77 -12.87
N LYS A 246 -2.85 -36.80 -12.26
CA LYS A 246 -1.89 -37.10 -11.20
C LYS A 246 -2.06 -36.24 -9.94
N ALA A 247 -2.11 -34.92 -10.05
CA ALA A 247 -2.14 -34.07 -8.84
C ALA A 247 -3.44 -34.22 -8.03
N ILE A 248 -4.59 -34.30 -8.69
CA ILE A 248 -5.89 -34.51 -8.01
C ILE A 248 -6.01 -35.91 -7.40
N PRO A 249 -5.70 -37.01 -8.12
CA PRO A 249 -5.64 -38.34 -7.50
C PRO A 249 -4.65 -38.42 -6.34
N TYR A 250 -3.50 -37.76 -6.45
CA TYR A 250 -2.51 -37.68 -5.38
C TYR A 250 -3.07 -36.93 -4.15
N PHE A 251 -3.74 -35.80 -4.37
CA PHE A 251 -4.42 -35.05 -3.31
C PHE A 251 -5.40 -35.95 -2.55
N TRP A 252 -6.38 -36.54 -3.23
CA TRP A 252 -7.41 -37.33 -2.55
C TRP A 252 -6.92 -38.63 -1.91
N SER A 253 -5.83 -39.22 -2.41
CA SER A 253 -5.25 -40.43 -1.82
C SER A 253 -4.40 -40.17 -0.58
N HIS A 254 -3.80 -38.97 -0.47
CA HIS A 254 -2.92 -38.61 0.64
C HIS A 254 -3.55 -37.60 1.62
N PHE A 255 -4.67 -36.97 1.25
CA PHE A 255 -5.34 -35.98 2.09
C PHE A 255 -5.75 -36.59 3.43
N ASP A 256 -5.37 -35.90 4.51
CA ASP A 256 -5.63 -36.32 5.87
C ASP A 256 -6.77 -35.47 6.47
N PRO A 257 -8.03 -35.93 6.39
CA PRO A 257 -9.18 -35.16 6.86
C PRO A 257 -9.22 -35.01 8.38
N ASP A 258 -8.43 -35.79 9.14
CA ASP A 258 -8.38 -35.70 10.59
C ASP A 258 -7.52 -34.51 11.04
N ASN A 259 -6.51 -34.12 10.26
CA ASN A 259 -5.56 -33.06 10.62
C ASN A 259 -5.55 -31.86 9.67
N TYR A 260 -6.16 -31.97 8.49
CA TYR A 260 -6.27 -30.89 7.51
C TYR A 260 -7.73 -30.58 7.22
N SER A 261 -7.98 -29.32 6.83
CA SER A 261 -9.31 -28.89 6.43
C SER A 261 -9.29 -28.16 5.09
N ILE A 262 -10.42 -28.22 4.41
CA ILE A 262 -10.67 -27.55 3.13
C ILE A 262 -11.67 -26.44 3.39
N TRP A 263 -11.37 -25.25 2.89
CA TRP A 263 -12.20 -24.05 3.05
C TRP A 263 -12.51 -23.46 1.69
N PHE A 264 -13.77 -23.12 1.49
CA PHE A 264 -14.20 -22.29 0.38
C PHE A 264 -14.20 -20.83 0.81
N CYS A 265 -13.66 -19.97 -0.04
CA CYS A 265 -13.76 -18.53 0.13
C CYS A 265 -14.47 -17.87 -1.04
N GLU A 266 -15.31 -16.86 -0.75
CA GLU A 266 -15.90 -15.98 -1.76
C GLU A 266 -15.83 -14.52 -1.29
N TYR A 267 -15.40 -13.63 -2.18
CA TYR A 267 -15.22 -12.22 -1.88
C TYR A 267 -16.58 -11.52 -1.66
N LYS A 268 -16.71 -10.81 -0.54
CA LYS A 268 -17.99 -10.21 -0.09
C LYS A 268 -18.41 -8.98 -0.89
N TYR A 269 -17.47 -8.32 -1.57
CA TYR A 269 -17.70 -7.03 -2.23
C TYR A 269 -17.45 -7.05 -3.74
N PRO A 270 -18.12 -7.92 -4.53
CA PRO A 270 -17.85 -8.04 -5.96
C PRO A 270 -18.10 -6.75 -6.75
N LYS A 271 -18.90 -5.82 -6.21
CA LYS A 271 -19.14 -4.49 -6.80
C LYS A 271 -17.91 -3.57 -6.79
N GLU A 272 -16.91 -3.86 -5.95
CA GLU A 272 -15.63 -3.13 -5.91
C GLU A 272 -14.62 -3.66 -6.95
N LEU A 273 -14.93 -4.80 -7.58
CA LEU A 273 -14.07 -5.45 -8.57
C LEU A 273 -14.32 -4.87 -9.97
N GLU A 274 -13.86 -3.62 -10.18
CA GLU A 274 -14.07 -2.88 -11.43
C GLU A 274 -13.25 -3.42 -12.61
N LYS A 275 -12.04 -3.91 -12.36
CA LYS A 275 -11.15 -4.42 -13.42
C LYS A 275 -10.58 -5.77 -13.07
N VAL A 276 -10.51 -6.66 -14.06
CA VAL A 276 -10.02 -8.03 -13.91
C VAL A 276 -8.55 -8.03 -13.43
N PHE A 277 -7.70 -7.17 -13.99
CA PHE A 277 -6.30 -7.11 -13.57
C PHE A 277 -6.13 -6.63 -12.12
N MET A 278 -6.97 -5.69 -11.66
CA MET A 278 -6.93 -5.19 -10.27
C MET A 278 -7.35 -6.28 -9.29
N SER A 279 -8.37 -7.05 -9.67
CA SER A 279 -8.84 -8.20 -8.90
C SER A 279 -7.77 -9.29 -8.81
N CYS A 280 -7.02 -9.52 -9.88
CA CYS A 280 -5.88 -10.44 -9.91
C CYS A 280 -4.70 -9.98 -9.02
N ASN A 281 -4.43 -8.67 -9.00
CA ASN A 281 -3.43 -8.07 -8.11
C ASN A 281 -3.87 -8.15 -6.64
N LEU A 282 -5.17 -8.00 -6.36
CA LEU A 282 -5.73 -8.13 -5.02
C LEU A 282 -5.49 -9.54 -4.46
N ILE A 283 -5.75 -10.59 -5.25
CA ILE A 283 -5.45 -11.98 -4.87
C ILE A 283 -3.94 -12.16 -4.62
N THR A 284 -3.11 -11.63 -5.50
CA THR A 284 -1.64 -11.75 -5.39
C THR A 284 -1.10 -11.02 -4.15
N GLY A 285 -1.65 -9.86 -3.82
CA GLY A 285 -1.27 -9.10 -2.62
C GLY A 285 -1.64 -9.84 -1.33
N MET A 286 -2.82 -10.47 -1.28
CA MET A 286 -3.21 -11.34 -0.16
C MET A 286 -2.20 -12.49 0.00
N PHE A 287 -1.78 -13.13 -1.10
CA PHE A 287 -0.80 -14.21 -1.06
C PHE A 287 0.56 -13.77 -0.52
N GLN A 288 1.03 -12.57 -0.88
CA GLN A 288 2.31 -12.03 -0.38
C GLN A 288 2.26 -11.74 1.13
N ARG A 289 1.15 -11.22 1.64
CA ARG A 289 0.99 -10.99 3.10
C ARG A 289 0.92 -12.29 3.89
N LEU A 290 0.43 -13.35 3.24
CA LEU A 290 0.34 -14.68 3.81
C LEU A 290 1.60 -15.53 3.58
N ASP A 291 2.73 -14.96 3.15
CA ASP A 291 3.93 -15.75 2.82
C ASP A 291 4.41 -16.64 4.00
N LYS A 292 4.24 -16.21 5.25
CA LYS A 292 4.52 -17.05 6.42
C LYS A 292 3.56 -18.24 6.59
N LEU A 293 2.31 -18.10 6.14
CA LEU A 293 1.29 -19.17 6.13
C LEU A 293 1.56 -20.18 4.99
N ARG A 294 2.28 -19.77 3.95
CA ARG A 294 2.57 -20.55 2.75
C ARG A 294 3.14 -21.93 3.09
N LYS A 295 4.03 -22.05 4.08
CA LYS A 295 4.63 -23.34 4.47
C LYS A 295 3.60 -24.41 4.89
N ASN A 296 2.48 -24.00 5.49
CA ASN A 296 1.48 -24.92 6.06
C ASN A 296 0.13 -24.89 5.33
N ALA A 297 0.04 -24.16 4.22
CA ALA A 297 -1.20 -23.97 3.48
C ALA A 297 -0.99 -23.98 1.96
N PHE A 298 -2.06 -24.26 1.26
CA PHE A 298 -2.17 -24.22 -0.19
C PHE A 298 -3.52 -23.60 -0.56
N ALA A 299 -3.58 -22.82 -1.64
CA ALA A 299 -4.86 -22.35 -2.16
C ALA A 299 -4.86 -22.27 -3.68
N SER A 300 -6.05 -22.48 -4.26
CA SER A 300 -6.35 -22.14 -5.65
C SER A 300 -7.49 -21.14 -5.66
N VAL A 301 -7.18 -19.89 -5.97
CA VAL A 301 -8.13 -18.78 -6.03
C VAL A 301 -8.33 -18.39 -7.48
N CYS A 302 -9.59 -18.34 -7.90
CA CYS A 302 -9.98 -18.05 -9.26
C CYS A 302 -10.73 -16.71 -9.30
N LEU A 303 -10.41 -15.94 -10.34
CA LEU A 303 -11.12 -14.76 -10.76
C LEU A 303 -12.06 -15.14 -11.90
N PHE A 304 -13.33 -14.80 -11.72
CA PHE A 304 -14.38 -15.03 -12.69
C PHE A 304 -14.96 -13.72 -13.21
N GLY A 305 -15.52 -13.76 -14.42
CA GLY A 305 -16.23 -12.65 -15.03
C GLY A 305 -15.35 -11.74 -15.89
N GLU A 306 -15.83 -10.53 -16.11
CA GLU A 306 -15.24 -9.52 -16.99
C GLU A 306 -15.19 -8.17 -16.26
N ASP A 307 -14.58 -7.14 -16.86
CA ASP A 307 -14.47 -5.81 -16.24
C ASP A 307 -15.87 -5.29 -15.82
N ASN A 308 -15.96 -4.74 -14.60
CA ASN A 308 -17.15 -4.26 -13.91
C ASN A 308 -18.18 -5.34 -13.50
N ASN A 309 -17.93 -6.61 -13.80
CA ASN A 309 -18.75 -7.74 -13.34
C ASN A 309 -17.85 -8.96 -13.09
N SER A 310 -16.96 -8.81 -12.10
CA SER A 310 -16.03 -9.87 -11.72
C SER A 310 -16.25 -10.33 -10.28
N THR A 311 -15.93 -11.59 -10.00
CA THR A 311 -16.07 -12.20 -8.68
C THR A 311 -14.84 -13.04 -8.37
N ILE A 312 -14.41 -13.04 -7.11
CA ILE A 312 -13.28 -13.85 -6.64
C ILE A 312 -13.83 -14.94 -5.74
N SER A 313 -13.45 -16.18 -6.02
CA SER A 313 -13.69 -17.30 -5.12
C SER A 313 -12.54 -18.31 -5.22
N GLY A 314 -12.38 -19.15 -4.21
CA GLY A 314 -11.23 -20.04 -4.15
C GLY A 314 -11.35 -21.14 -3.12
N ILE A 315 -10.48 -22.13 -3.26
CA ILE A 315 -10.32 -23.23 -2.32
C ILE A 315 -9.00 -23.05 -1.59
N TRP A 316 -9.06 -23.13 -0.27
CA TRP A 316 -7.92 -23.08 0.64
C TRP A 316 -7.81 -24.39 1.41
N ILE A 317 -6.59 -24.83 1.64
CA ILE A 317 -6.26 -26.08 2.32
C ILE A 317 -5.15 -25.76 3.31
N TRP A 318 -5.34 -26.08 4.58
CA TRP A 318 -4.31 -25.89 5.60
C TRP A 318 -4.46 -26.90 6.73
N ARG A 319 -3.44 -26.93 7.58
CA ARG A 319 -3.40 -27.78 8.77
C ARG A 319 -4.28 -27.23 9.89
N GLY A 320 -5.04 -28.10 10.53
CA GLY A 320 -5.98 -27.75 11.58
C GLY A 320 -7.41 -27.55 11.07
N HIS A 321 -8.35 -27.48 12.01
CA HIS A 321 -9.78 -27.41 11.74
C HIS A 321 -10.40 -26.02 11.95
N GLN A 322 -9.61 -25.10 12.46
CA GLN A 322 -9.96 -23.70 12.69
C GLN A 322 -9.56 -22.85 11.48
N LEU A 323 -10.11 -21.65 11.40
CA LEU A 323 -9.75 -20.70 10.37
C LEU A 323 -8.30 -20.25 10.57
N ALA A 324 -7.41 -20.56 9.62
CA ALA A 324 -5.97 -20.31 9.79
C ALA A 324 -5.66 -18.84 10.10
N PHE A 325 -6.43 -17.91 9.53
CA PHE A 325 -6.24 -16.47 9.73
C PHE A 325 -6.43 -16.01 11.18
N GLU A 326 -7.22 -16.73 11.98
CA GLU A 326 -7.43 -16.38 13.40
C GLU A 326 -6.26 -16.79 14.29
N LEU A 327 -5.34 -17.62 13.80
CA LEU A 327 -4.19 -18.13 14.56
C LEU A 327 -3.05 -17.10 14.71
N SER A 328 -3.04 -16.04 13.89
CA SER A 328 -2.03 -14.99 13.93
C SER A 328 -2.64 -13.66 13.51
N GLU A 329 -2.42 -12.61 14.31
CA GLU A 329 -2.84 -11.25 13.98
C GLU A 329 -2.24 -10.76 12.64
N ASP A 330 -1.05 -11.25 12.29
CA ASP A 330 -0.39 -10.94 11.01
C ASP A 330 -1.18 -11.44 9.77
N TRP A 331 -2.12 -12.39 9.95
CA TRP A 331 -2.89 -13.00 8.86
C TRP A 331 -4.33 -12.48 8.76
N GLN A 332 -4.74 -11.60 9.67
CA GLN A 332 -6.11 -11.09 9.80
C GLN A 332 -6.43 -9.89 8.89
N ILE A 333 -5.50 -9.49 8.04
CA ILE A 333 -5.59 -8.22 7.29
C ILE A 333 -6.69 -8.24 6.22
N ASP A 334 -6.81 -9.33 5.46
CA ASP A 334 -7.74 -9.38 4.31
C ASP A 334 -8.89 -10.37 4.47
N TYR A 335 -8.77 -11.30 5.42
CA TYR A 335 -9.70 -12.43 5.50
C TYR A 335 -11.14 -11.99 5.75
N GLU A 336 -11.37 -10.87 6.43
CA GLU A 336 -12.72 -10.36 6.70
C GLU A 336 -13.48 -9.95 5.43
N SER A 337 -12.76 -9.57 4.37
CA SER A 337 -13.33 -9.22 3.07
C SER A 337 -13.82 -10.45 2.28
N TYR A 338 -13.50 -11.65 2.77
CA TYR A 338 -13.97 -12.92 2.22
C TYR A 338 -14.95 -13.59 3.19
N SER A 339 -15.91 -14.30 2.63
CA SER A 339 -16.68 -15.30 3.37
C SER A 339 -15.88 -16.60 3.40
N TRP A 340 -15.96 -17.35 4.50
CA TRP A 340 -15.22 -18.59 4.68
C TRP A 340 -16.17 -19.69 5.12
N SER A 341 -16.19 -20.78 4.36
CA SER A 341 -17.04 -21.94 4.62
C SER A 341 -16.19 -23.19 4.62
N LYS A 342 -16.13 -23.89 5.75
CA LYS A 342 -15.45 -25.18 5.86
C LYS A 342 -16.22 -26.22 5.06
N LEU A 343 -15.55 -26.95 4.19
CA LEU A 343 -16.15 -27.98 3.35
C LEU A 343 -15.91 -29.37 3.94
N ASP A 344 -16.85 -30.28 3.73
CA ASP A 344 -16.70 -31.70 4.09
C ASP A 344 -16.00 -32.45 2.94
N PRO A 345 -14.78 -33.00 3.15
CA PRO A 345 -14.05 -33.74 2.13
C PRO A 345 -14.73 -35.06 1.71
N LYS A 346 -15.72 -35.56 2.47
CA LYS A 346 -16.47 -36.77 2.13
C LYS A 346 -17.62 -36.52 1.15
N ASP A 347 -18.12 -35.29 1.05
CA ASP A 347 -19.20 -34.92 0.15
C ASP A 347 -18.72 -34.92 -1.32
N GLU A 348 -19.50 -35.53 -2.21
CA GLU A 348 -19.23 -35.56 -3.64
C GLU A 348 -19.25 -34.17 -4.26
N LYS A 349 -20.09 -33.26 -3.74
CA LYS A 349 -20.12 -31.86 -4.19
C LYS A 349 -18.82 -31.13 -3.87
N THR A 350 -18.28 -31.32 -2.67
CA THR A 350 -16.97 -30.77 -2.27
C THR A 350 -15.87 -31.32 -3.17
N LYS A 351 -15.88 -32.63 -3.46
CA LYS A 351 -14.89 -33.25 -4.34
C LYS A 351 -14.91 -32.66 -5.74
N SER A 352 -16.10 -32.48 -6.31
CA SER A 352 -16.26 -31.82 -7.62
C SER A 352 -15.74 -30.39 -7.57
N LEU A 353 -16.15 -29.61 -6.57
CA LEU A 353 -15.75 -28.21 -6.42
C LEU A 353 -14.23 -28.07 -6.31
N VAL A 354 -13.59 -28.84 -5.42
CA VAL A 354 -12.13 -28.82 -5.25
C VAL A 354 -11.43 -29.21 -6.55
N ASN A 355 -11.91 -30.23 -7.27
CA ASN A 355 -11.33 -30.61 -8.55
C ASN A 355 -11.44 -29.51 -9.60
N GLU A 356 -12.59 -28.83 -9.70
CA GLU A 356 -12.80 -27.71 -10.64
C GLU A 356 -11.84 -26.55 -10.34
N TYR A 357 -11.70 -26.16 -9.07
CA TYR A 357 -10.78 -25.08 -8.67
C TYR A 357 -9.31 -25.48 -8.79
N LEU A 358 -8.96 -26.75 -8.61
CA LEU A 358 -7.60 -27.23 -8.83
C LEU A 358 -7.26 -27.31 -10.32
N LYS A 359 -8.20 -27.69 -11.19
CA LYS A 359 -7.97 -27.74 -12.66
C LYS A 359 -8.10 -26.39 -13.36
N TRP A 360 -8.78 -25.43 -12.73
CA TRP A 360 -9.28 -24.21 -13.39
C TRP A 360 -10.26 -24.47 -14.55
N GLU A 361 -10.80 -25.69 -14.60
CA GLU A 361 -11.77 -26.12 -15.61
C GLU A 361 -12.98 -26.71 -14.89
N GLY A 362 -14.16 -26.15 -15.16
CA GLY A 362 -15.37 -26.48 -14.42
C GLY A 362 -16.57 -25.66 -14.86
N LYS A 363 -17.73 -25.95 -14.27
CA LYS A 363 -18.95 -25.18 -14.53
C LYS A 363 -19.02 -23.93 -13.67
N PHE A 364 -18.31 -23.88 -12.53
CA PHE A 364 -18.19 -22.70 -11.65
C PHE A 364 -19.51 -21.94 -11.43
N ASP A 365 -20.62 -22.68 -11.27
CA ASP A 365 -21.99 -22.14 -11.17
C ASP A 365 -22.38 -21.14 -12.28
N GLY A 366 -21.87 -21.33 -13.49
CA GLY A 366 -22.14 -20.48 -14.66
C GLY A 366 -21.26 -19.23 -14.74
N LYS A 367 -20.30 -19.06 -13.82
CA LYS A 367 -19.33 -17.96 -13.86
C LYS A 367 -18.22 -18.25 -14.87
N LYS A 368 -17.96 -17.29 -15.77
CA LYS A 368 -16.91 -17.42 -16.79
C LYS A 368 -15.53 -17.34 -16.14
N PHE A 369 -14.73 -18.40 -16.21
CA PHE A 369 -13.35 -18.38 -15.74
C PHE A 369 -12.53 -17.35 -16.53
N ASN A 370 -11.73 -16.56 -15.81
CA ASN A 370 -10.85 -15.57 -16.41
C ASN A 370 -9.39 -15.89 -16.09
N GLN A 371 -9.02 -15.89 -14.81
CA GLN A 371 -7.65 -16.13 -14.35
C GLN A 371 -7.63 -16.91 -13.04
N GLY A 372 -6.63 -17.78 -12.89
CA GLY A 372 -6.38 -18.54 -11.66
C GLY A 372 -5.06 -18.12 -11.01
N LYS A 373 -5.00 -18.17 -9.68
CA LYS A 373 -3.82 -17.89 -8.87
C LYS A 373 -3.65 -18.98 -7.82
N ILE A 374 -2.44 -19.50 -7.74
CA ILE A 374 -2.07 -20.53 -6.76
C ILE A 374 -1.27 -19.89 -5.63
N PHE A 375 -1.68 -20.18 -4.40
CA PHE A 375 -0.92 -19.95 -3.19
C PHE A 375 -0.21 -21.25 -2.83
N LYS A 376 1.11 -21.30 -2.99
CA LYS A 376 1.93 -22.48 -2.71
C LYS A 376 3.29 -22.07 -2.20
#